data_AF-B3S4J5-F1
#
_entry.id   AF-B3S4J5-F1
#
_cell.length_a   1.000
_cell.length_b   1.000
_cell.length_c   1.000
_cell.angle_alpha   90.00
_cell.angle_beta   90.00
_cell.angle_gamma   90.00
#
_symmetry.space_group_name_H-M   'P 1'
#
loop_
_entity.id
_entity.type
_entity.pdbx_description
1 polymer ?
#
loop_
_entity_poly.entity_id
_entity_poly.type
_entity_poly.pdbx_seq_one_letter_code
_entity_poly.pdbx_strand_id
1 'polypeptide(L)'
;MDEIADPLYNPNRYGPSKKIIADSLELLVEEHKIFMQEGRQGLRPMFFKTDKIAEIVFTLCDFFVVEEIVRYATIEIFNRFEIEHIRSAFVYFRSEYKQITDLKRRWYEVEKIIVYQLPLRILTCLQICAKIYASNNNKNQITVNEIKNLLDRITGNSHASNIILDSEVYVLETLQYDLGVIMPYTFVETLLEALGFDLRETKIQALHKPCVALLDITYMRHTQIYERINREFYANNPKKVLTDLSKMIIKYDYKLLAVAIVTSASFVVAGNENKSFPFKVIDKLSNWSSIAFSDIQKFTFGILEIIKGDYSKVK
;
A
#
# COMPACT_ATOMS: atom_id res chain seq x y z
N MET A 1 31.24 -3.84 -0.60
CA MET A 1 30.17 -3.70 -1.60
C MET A 1 29.38 -4.99 -1.50
N ASP A 2 28.43 -5.02 -0.58
CA ASP A 2 27.61 -6.20 -0.38
C ASP A 2 26.50 -6.15 -1.43
N GLU A 3 26.47 -7.15 -2.32
CA GLU A 3 25.40 -7.35 -3.29
C GLU A 3 24.07 -7.47 -2.53
N ILE A 4 23.25 -6.44 -2.63
CA ILE A 4 21.81 -6.59 -2.46
C ILE A 4 21.41 -7.61 -3.53
N ALA A 5 20.90 -8.77 -3.13
CA ALA A 5 20.40 -9.75 -4.08
C ALA A 5 19.34 -9.05 -4.95
N ASP A 6 19.64 -8.85 -6.23
CA ASP A 6 18.69 -8.30 -7.20
C ASP A 6 17.40 -9.14 -7.16
N PRO A 7 16.22 -8.52 -7.27
CA PRO A 7 15.00 -9.30 -7.19
C PRO A 7 14.89 -10.24 -8.40
N LEU A 8 14.35 -11.43 -8.15
CA LEU A 8 14.70 -12.65 -8.88
C LEU A 8 13.81 -12.95 -10.10
N TYR A 9 13.57 -12.00 -11.01
CA TYR A 9 12.67 -12.08 -12.18
C TYR A 9 13.05 -13.09 -13.30
N ASN A 10 13.17 -14.37 -12.96
CA ASN A 10 14.22 -15.29 -13.45
C ASN A 10 14.19 -15.79 -14.92
N PRO A 11 15.34 -16.33 -15.39
CA PRO A 11 15.42 -17.69 -15.96
C PRO A 11 16.41 -18.59 -15.17
N ASN A 12 15.88 -19.67 -14.63
CA ASN A 12 16.24 -20.28 -13.34
C ASN A 12 17.61 -20.99 -13.13
N ARG A 13 18.23 -20.67 -11.97
CA ARG A 13 18.97 -21.62 -11.10
C ARG A 13 18.63 -21.47 -9.60
N TYR A 14 18.09 -20.32 -9.16
CA TYR A 14 17.83 -20.01 -7.74
C TYR A 14 16.48 -19.32 -7.47
N GLY A 15 15.64 -19.07 -8.49
CA GLY A 15 14.33 -18.43 -8.34
C GLY A 15 13.18 -19.41 -8.08
N PRO A 16 12.00 -18.92 -7.65
CA PRO A 16 10.84 -19.77 -7.47
C PRO A 16 10.45 -20.47 -8.78
N SER A 17 9.94 -21.69 -8.68
CA SER A 17 9.47 -22.42 -9.86
C SER A 17 8.20 -21.78 -10.44
N LYS A 18 7.92 -21.99 -11.73
CA LYS A 18 6.68 -21.53 -12.37
C LYS A 18 5.43 -22.01 -11.63
N LYS A 19 5.47 -23.20 -11.03
CA LYS A 19 4.38 -23.73 -10.20
C LYS A 19 4.20 -22.90 -8.93
N ILE A 20 5.28 -22.61 -8.20
CA ILE A 20 5.21 -21.80 -6.97
C ILE A 20 4.63 -20.40 -7.25
N ILE A 21 5.02 -19.78 -8.36
CA ILE A 21 4.46 -18.46 -8.73
C ILE A 21 2.98 -18.55 -9.07
N ALA A 22 2.56 -19.58 -9.83
CA ALA A 22 1.17 -19.79 -10.15
C ALA A 22 0.33 -20.01 -8.89
N ASP A 23 0.79 -20.89 -7.98
CA ASP A 23 0.14 -21.16 -6.70
C ASP A 23 0.07 -19.87 -5.84
N SER A 24 1.13 -19.06 -5.84
CA SER A 24 1.17 -17.77 -5.12
C SER A 24 0.18 -16.75 -5.70
N LEU A 25 0.08 -16.65 -7.03
CA LEU A 25 -0.91 -15.78 -7.68
C LEU A 25 -2.35 -16.22 -7.37
N GLU A 26 -2.61 -17.53 -7.36
CA GLU A 26 -3.94 -18.07 -7.01
C GLU A 26 -4.32 -17.70 -5.58
N LEU A 27 -3.40 -17.91 -4.62
CA LEU A 27 -3.61 -17.53 -3.22
C LEU A 27 -3.85 -16.02 -3.07
N LEU A 28 -3.02 -15.18 -3.70
CA LEU A 28 -3.21 -13.73 -3.67
C LEU A 28 -4.55 -13.30 -4.24
N VAL A 29 -5.02 -13.95 -5.32
CA VAL A 29 -6.33 -13.68 -5.91
C VAL A 29 -7.47 -14.08 -4.97
N GLU A 30 -7.38 -15.21 -4.28
CA GLU A 30 -8.40 -15.63 -3.30
C GLU A 30 -8.44 -14.68 -2.10
N GLU A 31 -7.29 -14.34 -1.52
CA GLU A 31 -7.20 -13.36 -0.44
C GLU A 31 -7.77 -12.00 -0.89
N HIS A 32 -7.45 -11.58 -2.11
CA HIS A 32 -7.93 -10.31 -2.66
C HIS A 32 -9.44 -10.29 -2.88
N LYS A 33 -10.07 -11.41 -3.23
CA LYS A 33 -11.53 -11.53 -3.31
C LYS A 33 -12.18 -11.26 -1.95
N ILE A 34 -11.63 -11.83 -0.88
CA ILE A 34 -12.12 -11.60 0.49
C ILE A 34 -11.96 -10.12 0.84
N PHE A 35 -10.79 -9.55 0.61
CA PHE A 35 -10.52 -8.13 0.85
C PHE A 35 -11.47 -7.19 0.08
N MET A 36 -11.74 -7.49 -1.19
CA MET A 36 -12.70 -6.76 -2.03
C MET A 36 -14.13 -6.86 -1.50
N GLN A 37 -14.52 -8.05 -1.02
CA GLN A 37 -15.85 -8.27 -0.45
C GLN A 37 -16.03 -7.49 0.86
N GLU A 38 -15.04 -7.54 1.76
CA GLU A 38 -15.06 -6.78 3.02
C GLU A 38 -15.05 -5.27 2.76
N GLY A 39 -14.28 -4.80 1.77
CA GLY A 39 -14.31 -3.40 1.33
C GLY A 39 -15.67 -2.96 0.81
N ARG A 40 -16.36 -3.80 0.02
CA ARG A 40 -17.73 -3.56 -0.48
C ARG A 40 -18.77 -3.49 0.65
N GLN A 41 -18.56 -4.26 1.71
CA GLN A 41 -19.43 -4.28 2.88
C GLN A 41 -19.13 -3.16 3.88
N GLY A 42 -18.07 -2.36 3.63
CA GLY A 42 -17.61 -1.32 4.55
C GLY A 42 -16.93 -1.87 5.80
N LEU A 43 -16.55 -3.15 5.82
CA LEU A 43 -15.90 -3.80 6.95
C LEU A 43 -14.40 -3.47 7.04
N ARG A 44 -13.79 -3.07 5.92
CA ARG A 44 -12.39 -2.62 5.88
C ARG A 44 -12.27 -1.19 5.34
N PRO A 45 -12.66 -0.15 6.09
CA PRO A 45 -12.47 1.22 5.62
C PRO A 45 -10.99 1.52 5.33
N MET A 46 -10.73 2.53 4.51
CA MET A 46 -9.37 2.99 4.14
C MET A 46 -9.11 4.41 4.63
N PHE A 47 -9.68 4.79 5.78
CA PHE A 47 -9.69 6.19 6.26
C PHE A 47 -8.30 6.75 6.55
N PHE A 48 -7.36 5.90 6.96
CA PHE A 48 -6.00 6.33 7.31
C PHE A 48 -5.01 6.16 6.16
N LYS A 49 -5.46 5.62 5.02
CA LYS A 49 -4.68 5.53 3.78
C LYS A 49 -4.76 6.84 3.00
N THR A 50 -4.23 7.90 3.61
CA THR A 50 -4.20 9.24 3.03
C THR A 50 -2.84 9.54 2.43
N ASP A 51 -2.83 10.43 1.43
CA ASP A 51 -1.64 11.01 0.81
C ASP A 51 -0.63 11.47 1.89
N LYS A 52 -1.11 12.12 2.96
CA LYS A 52 -0.25 12.65 4.03
C LYS A 52 0.38 11.57 4.91
N ILE A 53 -0.39 10.54 5.25
CA ILE A 53 0.15 9.40 6.01
C ILE A 53 1.19 8.66 5.18
N ALA A 54 0.97 8.49 3.87
CA ALA A 54 1.95 7.89 2.99
C ALA A 54 3.26 8.69 2.96
N GLU A 55 3.20 10.02 2.80
CA GLU A 55 4.38 10.89 2.86
C GLU A 55 5.17 10.74 4.17
N ILE A 56 4.46 10.73 5.31
CA ILE A 56 5.08 10.59 6.64
C ILE A 56 5.76 9.22 6.75
N VAL A 57 5.05 8.14 6.45
CA VAL A 57 5.58 6.77 6.54
C VAL A 57 6.80 6.61 5.63
N PHE A 58 6.76 7.13 4.41
CA PHE A 58 7.86 6.98 3.46
C PHE A 58 9.09 7.76 3.92
N THR A 59 8.89 8.98 4.42
CA THR A 59 9.97 9.78 5.02
C THR A 59 10.61 9.05 6.20
N LEU A 60 9.81 8.38 7.04
CA LEU A 60 10.32 7.58 8.15
C LEU A 60 11.06 6.33 7.66
N CYS A 61 10.55 5.63 6.64
CA CYS A 61 11.24 4.48 6.06
C CYS A 61 12.59 4.85 5.45
N ASP A 62 12.69 6.00 4.79
CA ASP A 62 13.95 6.54 4.28
C ASP A 62 14.90 6.93 5.42
N PHE A 63 14.37 7.53 6.50
CA PHE A 63 15.14 7.89 7.69
C PHE A 63 15.75 6.65 8.38
N PHE A 64 14.98 5.57 8.50
CA PHE A 64 15.43 4.31 9.11
C PHE A 64 16.15 3.38 8.13
N VAL A 65 16.18 3.71 6.83
CA VAL A 65 16.83 2.91 5.78
C VAL A 65 16.32 1.46 5.76
N VAL A 66 14.99 1.30 5.78
CA VAL A 66 14.33 -0.02 5.70
C VAL A 66 13.95 -0.40 4.27
N GLU A 67 13.70 -1.69 4.06
CA GLU A 67 13.29 -2.27 2.79
C GLU A 67 12.00 -1.65 2.24
N GLU A 68 11.91 -1.58 0.91
CA GLU A 68 10.80 -0.93 0.21
C GLU A 68 9.43 -1.49 0.62
N ILE A 69 9.31 -2.81 0.81
CA ILE A 69 8.06 -3.44 1.25
C ILE A 69 7.53 -2.91 2.59
N VAL A 70 8.41 -2.47 3.49
CA VAL A 70 8.05 -2.03 4.86
C VAL A 70 7.15 -0.81 4.80
N ARG A 71 7.35 0.11 3.85
CA ARG A 71 6.56 1.35 3.75
C ARG A 71 5.10 1.07 3.39
N TYR A 72 4.85 0.12 2.50
CA TYR A 72 3.49 -0.28 2.12
C TYR A 72 2.82 -1.06 3.24
N ALA A 73 3.55 -2.01 3.85
CA ALA A 73 3.04 -2.80 4.97
C ALA A 73 2.65 -1.94 6.15
N THR A 74 3.47 -0.93 6.47
CA THR A 74 3.20 0.03 7.55
C THR A 74 1.88 0.75 7.33
N ILE A 75 1.60 1.21 6.10
CA ILE A 75 0.34 1.90 5.79
C ILE A 75 -0.87 0.97 5.93
N GLU A 76 -0.78 -0.27 5.44
CA GLU A 76 -1.90 -1.23 5.57
C GLU A 76 -2.16 -1.60 7.04
N ILE A 77 -1.11 -1.91 7.79
CA ILE A 77 -1.18 -2.28 9.21
C ILE A 77 -1.68 -1.10 10.05
N PHE A 78 -1.15 0.10 9.84
CA PHE A 78 -1.57 1.30 10.54
C PHE A 78 -3.06 1.60 10.30
N ASN A 79 -3.52 1.51 9.04
CA ASN A 79 -4.93 1.74 8.73
C ASN A 79 -5.83 0.71 9.43
N ARG A 80 -5.49 -0.58 9.38
CA ARG A 80 -6.25 -1.62 10.09
C ARG A 80 -6.29 -1.36 11.60
N PHE A 81 -5.13 -1.06 12.18
CA PHE A 81 -5.00 -0.81 13.61
C PHE A 81 -5.85 0.38 14.05
N GLU A 82 -5.72 1.54 13.40
CA GLU A 82 -6.47 2.74 13.80
C GLU A 82 -7.98 2.57 13.68
N ILE A 83 -8.45 1.83 12.67
CA ILE A 83 -9.88 1.51 12.54
C ILE A 83 -10.36 0.68 13.73
N GLU A 84 -9.65 -0.39 14.08
CA GLU A 84 -10.03 -1.25 15.21
C GLU A 84 -9.87 -0.56 16.56
N HIS A 85 -8.85 0.28 16.70
CA HIS A 85 -8.62 1.12 17.87
C HIS A 85 -9.80 2.07 18.10
N ILE A 86 -10.19 2.83 17.06
CA ILE A 86 -11.30 3.78 17.13
C ILE A 86 -12.63 3.06 17.32
N ARG A 87 -12.85 1.94 16.62
CA ARG A 87 -14.06 1.12 16.75
C ARG A 87 -14.21 0.61 18.18
N SER A 88 -13.14 0.07 18.76
CA SER A 88 -13.15 -0.42 20.15
C SER A 88 -13.40 0.70 21.15
N ALA A 89 -12.74 1.85 20.98
CA ALA A 89 -12.97 3.03 21.81
C ALA A 89 -14.44 3.50 21.71
N PHE A 90 -14.98 3.56 20.49
CA PHE A 90 -16.36 4.00 20.26
C PHE A 90 -17.38 3.05 20.92
N VAL A 91 -17.21 1.73 20.76
CA VAL A 91 -18.08 0.73 21.40
C VAL A 91 -18.05 0.88 22.93
N TYR A 92 -16.86 1.00 23.51
CA TYR A 92 -16.68 1.21 24.94
C TYR A 92 -17.43 2.46 25.43
N PHE A 93 -17.12 3.64 24.87
CA PHE A 93 -17.77 4.88 25.31
C PHE A 93 -19.27 4.90 25.01
N ARG A 94 -19.73 4.29 23.92
CA ARG A 94 -21.17 4.20 23.64
C ARG A 94 -21.91 3.39 24.69
N SER A 95 -21.30 2.35 25.25
CA SER A 95 -21.90 1.56 26.35
C SER A 95 -21.92 2.30 27.69
N GLU A 96 -20.93 3.16 27.94
CA GLU A 96 -20.82 3.96 29.18
C GLU A 96 -21.83 5.12 29.25
N TYR A 97 -22.16 5.75 28.12
CA TYR A 97 -23.01 6.95 28.11
C TYR A 97 -24.43 6.70 27.55
N LYS A 98 -25.44 6.94 28.41
CA LYS A 98 -26.86 6.89 28.02
C LYS A 98 -27.28 8.07 27.14
N GLN A 99 -26.78 9.27 27.40
CA GLN A 99 -27.11 10.49 26.65
C GLN A 99 -26.11 10.77 25.53
N ILE A 100 -26.61 11.14 24.35
CA ILE A 100 -25.80 11.42 23.15
C ILE A 100 -24.94 12.67 23.33
N THR A 101 -25.42 13.67 24.05
CA THR A 101 -24.70 14.94 24.31
C THR A 101 -23.43 14.70 25.12
N ASP A 102 -23.50 13.89 26.18
CA ASP A 102 -22.35 13.51 26.99
C ASP A 102 -21.36 12.66 26.21
N LEU A 103 -21.85 11.72 25.41
CA LEU A 103 -21.01 10.92 24.51
C LEU A 103 -20.24 11.83 23.54
N LYS A 104 -20.91 12.80 22.89
CA LYS A 104 -20.26 13.72 21.94
C LYS A 104 -19.14 14.53 22.61
N ARG A 105 -19.42 15.10 23.78
CA ARG A 105 -18.42 15.87 24.53
C ARG A 105 -17.22 14.99 24.91
N ARG A 106 -17.48 13.78 25.41
CA ARG A 106 -16.39 12.87 25.78
C ARG A 106 -15.60 12.40 24.56
N TRP A 107 -16.29 12.09 23.46
CA TRP A 107 -15.67 11.66 22.22
C TRP A 107 -14.70 12.69 21.67
N TYR A 108 -15.02 13.98 21.77
CA TYR A 108 -14.11 15.05 21.36
C TYR A 108 -12.77 15.03 22.12
N GLU A 109 -12.78 14.74 23.41
CA GLU A 109 -11.54 14.60 24.19
C GLU A 109 -10.78 13.31 23.86
N VAL A 110 -11.50 12.22 23.56
CA VAL A 110 -10.90 10.96 23.11
C VAL A 110 -10.23 11.14 21.75
N GLU A 111 -10.88 11.82 20.82
CA GLU A 111 -10.35 12.14 19.49
C GLU A 111 -9.03 12.91 19.59
N LYS A 112 -8.95 13.91 20.47
CA LYS A 112 -7.67 14.64 20.71
C LYS A 112 -6.55 13.71 21.19
N ILE A 113 -6.85 12.77 22.09
CA ILE A 113 -5.86 11.81 22.60
C ILE A 113 -5.39 10.89 21.47
N ILE A 114 -6.31 10.38 20.65
CA ILE A 114 -5.99 9.53 19.50
C ILE A 114 -5.09 10.28 18.53
N VAL A 115 -5.45 11.52 18.17
CA VAL A 115 -4.65 12.38 17.28
C VAL A 115 -3.26 12.64 17.86
N TYR A 116 -3.16 12.92 19.17
CA TYR A 116 -1.88 13.12 19.84
C TYR A 116 -0.99 11.86 19.84
N GLN A 117 -1.59 10.67 19.85
CA GLN A 117 -0.86 9.39 19.84
C GLN A 117 -0.41 8.94 18.45
N LEU A 118 -0.92 9.54 17.36
CA LEU A 118 -0.62 9.10 15.98
C LEU A 118 0.88 8.94 15.68
N PRO A 119 1.79 9.86 16.09
CA PRO A 119 3.22 9.67 15.83
C PRO A 119 3.76 8.38 16.45
N LEU A 120 3.38 8.07 17.69
CA LEU A 120 3.75 6.83 18.35
C LEU A 120 3.17 5.62 17.61
N ARG A 121 1.89 5.66 17.22
CA ARG A 121 1.24 4.53 16.52
C ARG A 121 1.85 4.25 15.15
N ILE A 122 2.14 5.29 14.36
CA ILE A 122 2.82 5.16 13.08
C ILE A 122 4.20 4.53 13.27
N LEU A 123 4.99 5.04 14.21
CA LEU A 123 6.33 4.52 14.52
C LEU A 123 6.29 3.07 15.02
N THR A 124 5.32 2.72 15.85
CA THR A 124 5.11 1.34 16.31
C THR A 124 4.73 0.42 15.16
N CYS A 125 3.78 0.78 14.31
CA CYS A 125 3.42 -0.04 13.13
C CYS A 125 4.61 -0.22 12.19
N LEU A 126 5.41 0.82 11.99
CA LEU A 126 6.63 0.77 11.18
C LEU A 126 7.65 -0.19 11.79
N GLN A 127 7.89 -0.11 13.10
CA GLN A 127 8.78 -1.02 13.81
C GLN A 127 8.31 -2.49 13.68
N ILE A 128 7.01 -2.76 13.83
CA ILE A 128 6.44 -4.10 13.65
C ILE A 128 6.67 -4.59 12.21
N CYS A 129 6.35 -3.78 11.20
CA CYS A 129 6.54 -4.16 9.81
C CYS A 129 8.01 -4.38 9.44
N ALA A 130 8.92 -3.58 9.98
CA ALA A 130 10.36 -3.80 9.83
C ALA A 130 10.78 -5.16 10.42
N LYS A 131 10.24 -5.56 11.58
CA LYS A 131 10.53 -6.90 12.16
C LYS A 131 10.02 -8.06 11.30
N ILE A 132 8.95 -7.88 10.54
CA ILE A 132 8.30 -8.94 9.75
C ILE A 132 8.93 -9.05 8.36
N TYR A 133 9.15 -7.91 7.70
CA TYR A 133 9.46 -7.85 6.28
C TYR A 133 10.90 -7.46 5.98
N ALA A 134 11.66 -6.92 6.93
CA ALA A 134 13.07 -6.64 6.71
C ALA A 134 13.88 -7.93 6.58
N SER A 135 14.92 -7.90 5.75
CA SER A 135 15.84 -9.02 5.61
C SER A 135 16.62 -9.23 6.91
N ASN A 136 16.93 -10.49 7.24
CA ASN A 136 17.67 -10.90 8.44
C ASN A 136 19.10 -10.36 8.54
N ASN A 137 19.53 -9.49 7.62
CA ASN A 137 20.74 -8.73 7.75
C ASN A 137 20.50 -7.67 8.84
N ASN A 138 20.94 -7.95 10.07
CA ASN A 138 20.82 -7.17 11.33
C ASN A 138 21.04 -5.63 11.27
N LYS A 139 21.32 -5.05 10.11
CA LYS A 139 21.54 -3.62 9.87
C LYS A 139 20.25 -2.79 9.73
N ASN A 140 19.08 -3.42 9.52
CA ASN A 140 17.81 -2.72 9.26
C ASN A 140 16.75 -2.89 10.36
N GLN A 141 17.15 -3.39 11.54
CA GLN A 141 16.21 -3.54 12.67
C GLN A 141 16.08 -2.25 13.45
N ILE A 142 14.87 -1.71 13.50
CA ILE A 142 14.56 -0.49 14.23
C ILE A 142 14.44 -0.79 15.73
N THR A 143 15.35 -0.19 16.50
CA THR A 143 15.42 -0.38 17.95
C THR A 143 14.41 0.51 18.70
N VAL A 144 14.04 0.08 19.89
CA VAL A 144 13.17 0.86 20.80
C VAL A 144 13.78 2.24 21.12
N ASN A 145 15.10 2.31 21.25
CA ASN A 145 15.80 3.56 21.55
C ASN A 145 15.75 4.54 20.37
N GLU A 146 15.85 4.06 19.13
CA GLU A 146 15.73 4.92 17.95
C GLU A 146 14.30 5.47 17.81
N ILE A 147 13.29 4.63 18.00
CA ILE A 147 11.88 5.05 18.02
C ILE A 147 11.64 6.10 19.09
N LYS A 148 12.11 5.83 20.32
CA LYS A 148 12.01 6.77 21.44
C LYS A 148 12.67 8.11 21.10
N ASN A 149 13.93 8.09 20.66
CA ASN A 149 14.68 9.30 20.36
C ASN A 149 13.99 10.15 19.28
N LEU A 150 13.41 9.51 18.26
CA LEU A 150 12.68 10.21 17.22
C LEU A 150 11.34 10.76 17.73
N LEU A 151 10.59 9.96 18.49
CA LEU A 151 9.34 10.40 19.10
C LEU A 151 9.55 11.59 20.04
N ASP A 152 10.61 11.56 20.85
CA ASP A 152 10.98 12.65 21.75
C ASP A 152 11.26 13.95 20.97
N ARG A 153 11.92 13.85 19.82
CA ARG A 153 12.17 15.00 18.92
C ARG A 153 10.90 15.53 18.27
N ILE A 154 9.98 14.66 17.85
CA ILE A 154 8.73 15.05 17.19
C ILE A 154 7.76 15.71 18.17
N THR A 155 7.69 15.20 19.39
CA THR A 155 6.71 15.62 20.40
C THR A 155 7.24 16.67 21.39
N GLY A 156 8.56 16.82 21.50
CA GLY A 156 9.20 17.67 22.51
C GLY A 156 9.17 17.10 23.93
N ASN A 157 8.77 15.84 24.11
CA ASN A 157 8.60 15.20 25.41
C ASN A 157 9.54 14.00 25.58
N SER A 158 10.08 13.78 26.78
CA SER A 158 10.90 12.60 27.07
C SER A 158 10.03 11.39 27.38
N HIS A 159 10.02 10.39 26.50
CA HIS A 159 9.28 9.14 26.72
C HIS A 159 10.14 8.09 27.43
N ALA A 160 9.47 7.23 28.20
CA ALA A 160 10.09 6.04 28.76
C ALA A 160 10.01 4.88 27.75
N SER A 161 11.02 4.02 27.71
CA SER A 161 11.08 2.92 26.73
C SER A 161 9.91 1.94 26.84
N ASN A 162 9.33 1.79 28.04
CA ASN A 162 8.15 0.97 28.24
C ASN A 162 6.94 1.50 27.45
N ILE A 163 6.79 2.81 27.24
CA ILE A 163 5.69 3.36 26.43
C ILE A 163 5.72 2.81 25.00
N ILE A 164 6.93 2.62 24.45
CA ILE A 164 7.10 2.09 23.09
C ILE A 164 6.74 0.60 23.07
N LEU A 165 7.20 -0.17 24.06
CA LEU A 165 6.91 -1.59 24.19
C LEU A 165 5.42 -1.86 24.44
N ASP A 166 4.80 -1.09 25.34
CA ASP A 166 3.38 -1.16 25.65
C ASP A 166 2.55 -0.80 24.41
N SER A 167 2.99 0.17 23.60
CA SER A 167 2.37 0.49 22.32
C SER A 167 2.47 -0.66 21.32
N GLU A 168 3.62 -1.33 21.25
CA GLU A 168 3.82 -2.49 20.38
C GLU A 168 2.86 -3.63 20.75
N VAL A 169 2.81 -4.02 22.03
CA VAL A 169 1.88 -5.04 22.52
C VAL A 169 0.44 -4.63 22.22
N TYR A 170 0.07 -3.37 22.46
CA TYR A 170 -1.27 -2.88 22.21
C TYR A 170 -1.68 -2.96 20.74
N VAL A 171 -0.79 -2.63 19.79
CA VAL A 171 -1.05 -2.75 18.35
C VAL A 171 -1.26 -4.22 17.98
N LEU A 172 -0.40 -5.11 18.47
CA LEU A 172 -0.49 -6.55 18.21
C LEU A 172 -1.78 -7.16 18.77
N GLU A 173 -2.16 -6.84 20.00
CA GLU A 173 -3.40 -7.32 20.62
C GLU A 173 -4.64 -6.77 19.93
N THR A 174 -4.63 -5.49 19.55
CA THR A 174 -5.73 -4.86 18.81
C THR A 174 -5.97 -5.54 17.46
N LEU A 175 -4.89 -5.95 16.79
CA LEU A 175 -4.94 -6.70 15.54
C LEU A 175 -5.09 -8.22 15.74
N GLN A 176 -5.24 -8.68 16.99
CA GLN A 176 -5.31 -10.11 17.33
C GLN A 176 -4.15 -10.93 16.77
N TYR A 177 -2.97 -10.32 16.69
CA TYR A 177 -1.76 -10.87 16.08
C TYR A 177 -1.91 -11.25 14.60
N ASP A 178 -2.99 -10.84 13.92
CA ASP A 178 -3.15 -10.99 12.47
C ASP A 178 -2.49 -9.82 11.73
N LEU A 179 -1.25 -10.04 11.31
CA LEU A 179 -0.43 -9.09 10.58
C LEU A 179 -0.41 -9.38 9.07
N GLY A 180 -1.21 -10.34 8.61
CA GLY A 180 -1.32 -10.67 7.19
C GLY A 180 -2.03 -9.56 6.43
N VAL A 181 -1.31 -8.80 5.61
CA VAL A 181 -1.88 -7.73 4.80
C VAL A 181 -1.65 -7.98 3.31
N ILE A 182 -2.73 -7.84 2.55
CA ILE A 182 -2.66 -7.78 1.10
C ILE A 182 -2.15 -6.40 0.73
N MET A 183 -1.14 -6.36 -0.13
CA MET A 183 -0.54 -5.12 -0.62
C MET A 183 -0.42 -5.16 -2.13
N PRO A 184 -0.64 -4.04 -2.84
CA PRO A 184 -0.36 -3.96 -4.27
C PRO A 184 1.10 -4.32 -4.60
N TYR A 185 2.04 -4.03 -3.69
CA TYR A 185 3.45 -4.39 -3.84
C TYR A 185 3.66 -5.90 -4.06
N THR A 186 3.02 -6.74 -3.23
CA THR A 186 3.11 -8.21 -3.36
C THR A 186 2.58 -8.70 -4.70
N PHE A 187 1.49 -8.11 -5.19
CA PHE A 187 0.99 -8.39 -6.54
C PHE A 187 2.00 -7.97 -7.61
N VAL A 188 2.58 -6.78 -7.52
CA VAL A 188 3.57 -6.27 -8.47
C VAL A 188 4.76 -7.23 -8.56
N GLU A 189 5.37 -7.59 -7.43
CA GLU A 189 6.51 -8.52 -7.41
C GLU A 189 6.16 -9.87 -8.03
N THR A 190 5.00 -10.45 -7.64
CA THR A 190 4.57 -11.75 -8.16
C THR A 190 4.27 -11.70 -9.66
N LEU A 191 3.70 -10.59 -10.15
CA LEU A 191 3.44 -10.38 -11.57
C LEU A 191 4.74 -10.20 -12.37
N LEU A 192 5.72 -9.47 -11.84
CA LEU A 192 7.03 -9.31 -12.48
C LEU A 192 7.76 -10.65 -12.58
N GLU A 193 7.71 -11.48 -11.54
CA GLU A 193 8.24 -12.84 -11.56
C GLU A 193 7.55 -13.71 -12.63
N ALA A 194 6.23 -13.68 -12.68
CA ALA A 194 5.47 -14.40 -13.70
C ALA A 194 5.83 -13.93 -15.13
N LEU A 195 5.96 -12.62 -15.34
CA LEU A 195 6.36 -12.06 -16.64
C LEU A 195 7.80 -12.43 -17.02
N GLY A 196 8.72 -12.50 -16.06
CA GLY A 196 10.11 -12.92 -16.29
C GLY A 196 10.20 -14.32 -16.92
N PHE A 197 9.37 -15.25 -16.43
CA PHE A 197 9.28 -16.61 -16.99
C PHE A 197 8.79 -16.66 -18.44
N ASP A 198 7.77 -15.87 -18.74
CA ASP A 198 7.00 -16.02 -19.98
C ASP A 198 7.52 -15.13 -21.11
N LEU A 199 8.01 -13.93 -20.79
CA LEU A 199 8.60 -13.03 -21.79
C LEU A 199 10.10 -13.30 -21.98
N ARG A 200 10.81 -13.78 -20.95
CA ARG A 200 12.27 -14.01 -20.95
C ARG A 200 13.08 -12.84 -21.54
N GLU A 201 12.51 -11.64 -21.47
CA GLU A 201 13.15 -10.42 -21.96
C GLU A 201 14.00 -9.84 -20.85
N THR A 202 15.23 -9.46 -21.16
CA THR A 202 16.15 -8.72 -20.26
C THR A 202 15.53 -7.43 -19.70
N LYS A 203 14.41 -6.98 -20.26
CA LYS A 203 13.68 -5.78 -19.87
C LYS A 203 12.79 -5.95 -18.65
N ILE A 204 12.44 -7.18 -18.24
CA ILE A 204 11.55 -7.36 -17.07
C ILE A 204 12.22 -6.92 -15.78
N GLN A 205 13.52 -7.21 -15.62
CA GLN A 205 14.31 -6.70 -14.48
C GLN A 205 14.34 -5.17 -14.45
N ALA A 206 14.37 -4.52 -15.62
CA ALA A 206 14.33 -3.07 -15.72
C ALA A 206 12.98 -2.46 -15.30
N LEU A 207 11.91 -3.26 -15.16
CA LEU A 207 10.59 -2.80 -14.72
C LEU A 207 10.51 -2.55 -13.22
N HIS A 208 11.31 -3.24 -12.39
CA HIS A 208 11.17 -3.19 -10.93
C HIS A 208 11.25 -1.76 -10.37
N LYS A 209 12.36 -1.05 -10.60
CA LYS A 209 12.56 0.31 -10.07
C LYS A 209 11.44 1.28 -10.51
N PRO A 210 11.04 1.33 -11.80
CA PRO A 210 9.87 2.08 -12.23
C PRO A 210 8.57 1.63 -11.54
N CYS A 211 8.33 0.33 -11.36
CA CYS A 211 7.14 -0.16 -10.64
C CYS A 211 7.09 0.38 -9.20
N VAL A 212 8.20 0.29 -8.46
CA VAL A 212 8.31 0.82 -7.09
C VAL A 212 8.06 2.31 -7.06
N ALA A 213 8.72 3.09 -7.92
CA ALA A 213 8.53 4.54 -7.98
C ALA A 213 7.08 4.93 -8.34
N LEU A 214 6.45 4.21 -9.26
CA LEU A 214 5.06 4.42 -9.63
C LEU A 214 4.10 4.05 -8.50
N LEU A 215 4.40 2.99 -7.77
CA LEU A 215 3.62 2.57 -6.62
C LEU A 215 3.75 3.60 -5.48
N ASP A 216 4.97 4.11 -5.25
CA ASP A 216 5.23 5.17 -4.29
C ASP A 216 4.38 6.42 -4.58
N ILE A 217 4.41 6.89 -5.84
CA ILE A 217 3.58 8.02 -6.29
C ILE A 217 2.10 7.70 -6.10
N THR A 218 1.69 6.45 -6.33
CA THR A 218 0.29 6.05 -6.18
C THR A 218 -0.20 6.08 -4.73
N TYR A 219 0.66 5.75 -3.77
CA TYR A 219 0.35 5.92 -2.36
C TYR A 219 0.36 7.41 -1.94
N MET A 220 1.37 8.18 -2.35
CA MET A 220 1.50 9.60 -1.97
C MET A 220 0.48 10.51 -2.66
N ARG A 221 -0.09 10.10 -3.80
CA ARG A 221 -1.10 10.87 -4.55
C ARG A 221 -2.38 10.09 -4.78
N HIS A 222 -2.69 9.20 -3.85
CA HIS A 222 -3.82 8.29 -3.90
C HIS A 222 -5.12 9.04 -4.21
N THR A 223 -5.36 10.18 -3.57
CA THR A 223 -6.56 11.00 -3.81
C THR A 223 -6.65 11.47 -5.26
N GLN A 224 -5.61 12.11 -5.78
CA GLN A 224 -5.61 12.67 -7.14
C GLN A 224 -5.73 11.58 -8.22
N ILE A 225 -5.02 10.47 -8.04
CA ILE A 225 -5.01 9.36 -8.99
C ILE A 225 -6.39 8.71 -9.07
N TYR A 226 -6.98 8.36 -7.93
CA TYR A 226 -8.30 7.74 -7.94
C TYR A 226 -9.41 8.71 -8.37
N GLU A 227 -9.28 10.02 -8.12
CA GLU A 227 -10.19 11.01 -8.71
C GLU A 227 -10.09 11.10 -10.23
N ARG A 228 -8.87 11.00 -10.80
CA ARG A 228 -8.66 10.98 -12.25
C ARG A 228 -9.22 9.70 -12.86
N ILE A 229 -8.90 8.55 -12.28
CA ILE A 229 -9.34 7.24 -12.75
C ILE A 229 -10.86 7.13 -12.67
N ASN A 230 -11.48 7.56 -11.57
CA ASN A 230 -12.94 7.59 -11.46
C ASN A 230 -13.56 8.47 -12.56
N ARG A 231 -12.96 9.62 -12.90
CA ARG A 231 -13.44 10.42 -14.03
C ARG A 231 -13.38 9.65 -15.35
N GLU A 232 -12.27 8.96 -15.65
CA GLU A 232 -12.11 8.19 -16.89
C GLU A 232 -13.05 6.99 -17.00
N PHE A 233 -13.19 6.20 -15.93
CA PHE A 233 -14.06 5.02 -15.95
C PHE A 233 -15.55 5.37 -16.09
N TYR A 234 -15.94 6.58 -15.69
CA TYR A 234 -17.35 6.98 -15.62
C TYR A 234 -17.71 8.19 -16.49
N ALA A 235 -16.77 8.75 -17.26
CA ALA A 235 -17.00 9.86 -18.19
C ALA A 235 -18.14 9.59 -19.18
N ASN A 236 -18.31 8.33 -19.59
CA ASN A 236 -19.34 7.91 -20.54
C ASN A 236 -20.71 7.58 -19.91
N ASN A 237 -20.87 7.77 -18.60
CA ASN A 237 -22.13 7.53 -17.88
C ASN A 237 -22.55 8.73 -16.99
N PRO A 238 -22.78 9.93 -17.57
CA PRO A 238 -23.15 11.13 -16.82
C PRO A 238 -24.48 11.01 -16.06
N LYS A 239 -25.33 10.03 -16.40
CA LYS A 239 -26.61 9.75 -15.73
C LYS A 239 -26.48 8.84 -14.50
N LYS A 240 -25.34 8.17 -14.32
CA LYS A 240 -25.10 7.32 -13.16
C LYS A 240 -24.46 8.20 -12.10
N VAL A 241 -25.28 8.74 -11.18
CA VAL A 241 -24.75 9.31 -9.93
C VAL A 241 -23.86 8.22 -9.34
N LEU A 242 -22.56 8.45 -9.37
CA LEU A 242 -21.62 7.53 -8.73
C LEU A 242 -21.90 7.58 -7.26
N THR A 243 -22.45 6.50 -6.72
CA THR A 243 -22.52 6.31 -5.28
C THR A 243 -21.09 6.35 -4.74
N ASP A 244 -20.90 6.92 -3.55
CA ASP A 244 -19.59 6.90 -2.90
C ASP A 244 -19.06 5.47 -2.76
N LEU A 245 -19.96 4.49 -2.63
CA LEU A 245 -19.66 3.07 -2.67
C LEU A 245 -18.95 2.65 -3.98
N SER A 246 -19.42 3.08 -5.16
CA SER A 246 -18.81 2.73 -6.45
C SER A 246 -17.39 3.29 -6.57
N LYS A 247 -17.17 4.53 -6.10
CA LYS A 247 -15.84 5.17 -6.05
C LYS A 247 -14.91 4.55 -5.01
N MET A 248 -15.46 3.96 -3.95
CA MET A 248 -14.68 3.25 -2.95
C MET A 248 -14.24 1.87 -3.46
N ILE A 249 -15.10 1.15 -4.18
CA ILE A 249 -14.80 -0.21 -4.66
C ILE A 249 -13.54 -0.27 -5.53
N ILE A 250 -13.32 0.71 -6.41
CA ILE A 250 -12.11 0.73 -7.26
C ILE A 250 -10.81 0.87 -6.45
N LYS A 251 -10.85 1.45 -5.24
CA LYS A 251 -9.69 1.58 -4.35
C LYS A 251 -9.26 0.24 -3.75
N TYR A 252 -10.18 -0.70 -3.63
CA TYR A 252 -9.89 -2.04 -3.13
C TYR A 252 -9.33 -2.97 -4.22
N ASP A 253 -9.38 -2.60 -5.50
CA ASP A 253 -8.93 -3.46 -6.60
C ASP A 253 -7.41 -3.40 -6.76
N TYR A 254 -6.69 -3.94 -5.77
CA TYR A 254 -5.22 -4.01 -5.75
C TYR A 254 -4.67 -4.84 -6.90
N LYS A 255 -5.42 -5.85 -7.38
CA LYS A 255 -5.06 -6.60 -8.58
C LYS A 255 -5.03 -5.68 -9.81
N LEU A 256 -6.09 -4.90 -10.05
CA LEU A 256 -6.13 -3.92 -11.15
C LEU A 256 -5.04 -2.87 -11.01
N LEU A 257 -4.84 -2.34 -9.80
CA LEU A 257 -3.77 -1.38 -9.53
C LEU A 257 -2.40 -1.96 -9.87
N ALA A 258 -2.08 -3.16 -9.37
CA ALA A 258 -0.77 -3.79 -9.61
C ALA A 258 -0.51 -4.06 -11.10
N VAL A 259 -1.52 -4.58 -11.82
CA VAL A 259 -1.44 -4.75 -13.27
C VAL A 259 -1.17 -3.41 -13.97
N ALA A 260 -1.88 -2.35 -13.57
CA ALA A 260 -1.70 -1.01 -14.13
C ALA A 260 -0.33 -0.38 -13.79
N ILE A 261 0.25 -0.69 -12.64
CA ILE A 261 1.61 -0.26 -12.25
C ILE A 261 2.64 -0.93 -13.15
N VAL A 262 2.55 -2.25 -13.34
CA VAL A 262 3.48 -3.01 -14.19
C VAL A 262 3.40 -2.54 -15.65
N THR A 263 2.20 -2.31 -16.17
CA THR A 263 2.03 -1.77 -17.52
C THR A 263 2.53 -0.33 -17.63
N SER A 264 2.28 0.52 -16.63
CA SER A 264 2.81 1.88 -16.58
C SER A 264 4.35 1.88 -16.58
N ALA A 265 4.97 1.01 -15.79
CA ALA A 265 6.42 0.82 -15.79
C ALA A 265 6.93 0.40 -17.17
N SER A 266 6.22 -0.49 -17.85
CA SER A 266 6.60 -0.91 -19.21
C SER A 266 6.60 0.24 -20.21
N PHE A 267 5.67 1.20 -20.10
CA PHE A 267 5.68 2.43 -20.91
C PHE A 267 6.85 3.35 -20.58
N VAL A 268 7.18 3.49 -19.28
CA VAL A 268 8.33 4.29 -18.84
C VAL A 268 9.64 3.69 -19.38
N VAL A 269 9.81 2.38 -19.29
CA VAL A 269 11.02 1.68 -19.76
C VAL A 269 11.11 1.61 -21.28
N ALA A 270 9.99 1.42 -21.98
CA ALA A 270 9.97 1.35 -23.44
C ALA A 270 10.39 2.67 -24.12
N GLY A 271 10.14 3.81 -23.45
CA GLY A 271 10.39 5.14 -23.99
C GLY A 271 9.73 5.33 -25.37
N ASN A 272 10.41 6.05 -26.26
CA ASN A 272 9.96 6.23 -27.65
C ASN A 272 10.42 5.11 -28.60
N GLU A 273 11.30 4.21 -28.14
CA GLU A 273 12.06 3.31 -29.00
C GLU A 273 11.37 1.95 -29.22
N ASN A 274 10.55 1.47 -28.27
CA ASN A 274 9.84 0.20 -28.42
C ASN A 274 8.37 0.29 -28.00
N LYS A 275 7.58 0.94 -28.84
CA LYS A 275 6.14 1.15 -28.62
C LYS A 275 5.32 -0.14 -28.52
N SER A 276 5.83 -1.28 -28.99
CA SER A 276 5.11 -2.57 -28.99
C SER A 276 5.16 -3.28 -27.64
N PHE A 277 6.24 -3.09 -26.87
CA PHE A 277 6.48 -3.81 -25.62
C PHE A 277 5.38 -3.59 -24.57
N PRO A 278 4.93 -2.36 -24.28
CA PRO A 278 3.88 -2.14 -23.29
C PRO A 278 2.56 -2.84 -23.63
N PHE A 279 2.17 -2.87 -24.91
CA PHE A 279 0.93 -3.53 -25.33
C PHE A 279 1.02 -5.06 -25.23
N LYS A 280 2.20 -5.66 -25.45
CA LYS A 280 2.42 -7.09 -25.16
C LYS A 280 2.26 -7.40 -23.68
N VAL A 281 2.77 -6.53 -22.80
CA VAL A 281 2.60 -6.66 -21.35
C VAL A 281 1.12 -6.57 -20.97
N ILE A 282 0.38 -5.59 -21.51
CA ILE A 282 -1.07 -5.46 -21.26
C ILE A 282 -1.83 -6.70 -21.73
N ASP A 283 -1.57 -7.19 -22.94
CA ASP A 283 -2.25 -8.38 -23.48
C ASP A 283 -2.02 -9.61 -22.58
N LYS A 284 -0.77 -9.84 -22.17
CA LYS A 284 -0.42 -10.94 -21.27
C LYS A 284 -1.13 -10.84 -19.92
N LEU A 285 -1.09 -9.65 -19.30
CA LEU A 285 -1.70 -9.43 -17.99
C LEU A 285 -3.23 -9.45 -18.06
N SER A 286 -3.83 -9.00 -19.16
CA SER A 286 -5.28 -9.09 -19.39
C SER A 286 -5.74 -10.55 -19.40
N ASN A 287 -5.01 -11.39 -20.13
CA ASN A 287 -5.30 -12.82 -20.21
C ASN A 287 -5.13 -13.55 -18.86
N TRP A 288 -4.13 -13.18 -18.06
CA TRP A 288 -3.88 -13.82 -16.75
C TRP A 288 -4.81 -13.35 -15.64
N SER A 289 -5.06 -12.05 -15.57
CA SER A 289 -5.82 -11.44 -14.48
C SER A 289 -7.34 -11.52 -14.70
N SER A 290 -7.77 -11.90 -15.91
CA SER A 290 -9.15 -11.79 -16.40
C SER A 290 -9.71 -10.37 -16.31
N ILE A 291 -8.83 -9.36 -16.32
CA ILE A 291 -9.20 -7.94 -16.39
C ILE A 291 -9.23 -7.54 -17.86
N ALA A 292 -10.28 -6.81 -18.27
CA ALA A 292 -10.39 -6.32 -19.63
C ALA A 292 -9.21 -5.42 -20.01
N PHE A 293 -8.63 -5.67 -21.19
CA PHE A 293 -7.54 -4.87 -21.77
C PHE A 293 -7.80 -3.37 -21.71
N SER A 294 -9.03 -2.95 -22.02
CA SER A 294 -9.45 -1.55 -22.00
C SER A 294 -9.44 -0.93 -20.60
N ASP A 295 -9.75 -1.70 -19.56
CA ASP A 295 -9.74 -1.20 -18.18
C ASP A 295 -8.32 -1.08 -17.65
N ILE A 296 -7.43 -2.03 -18.00
CA ILE A 296 -5.99 -1.91 -17.74
C ILE A 296 -5.44 -0.64 -18.40
N GLN A 297 -5.78 -0.41 -19.67
CA GLN A 297 -5.33 0.78 -20.40
C GLN A 297 -5.80 2.09 -19.75
N LYS A 298 -7.08 2.20 -19.39
CA LYS A 298 -7.60 3.40 -18.72
C LYS A 298 -6.85 3.70 -17.42
N PHE A 299 -6.64 2.68 -16.60
CA PHE A 299 -5.95 2.83 -15.32
C PHE A 299 -4.48 3.20 -15.53
N THR A 300 -3.80 2.54 -16.47
CA THR A 300 -2.41 2.82 -16.88
C THR A 300 -2.24 4.28 -17.31
N PHE A 301 -3.07 4.75 -18.24
CA PHE A 301 -2.96 6.13 -18.73
C PHE A 301 -3.37 7.16 -17.67
N GLY A 302 -4.34 6.84 -16.82
CA GLY A 302 -4.69 7.67 -15.66
C GLY A 302 -3.50 7.89 -14.72
N ILE A 303 -2.72 6.85 -14.41
CA ILE A 303 -1.49 6.96 -13.61
C ILE A 303 -0.45 7.81 -14.36
N LEU A 304 -0.15 7.48 -15.61
CA LEU A 304 0.90 8.14 -16.40
C LEU A 304 0.61 9.64 -16.64
N GLU A 305 -0.65 10.04 -16.78
CA GLU A 305 -1.01 11.45 -16.95
C GLU A 305 -0.74 12.28 -15.70
N ILE A 306 -1.07 11.77 -14.51
CA ILE A 306 -0.79 12.46 -13.24
C ILE A 306 0.71 12.68 -13.07
N ILE A 307 1.52 11.71 -13.51
CA ILE A 307 2.98 11.80 -13.44
C ILE A 307 3.53 12.78 -14.49
N LYS A 308 3.01 12.76 -15.73
CA LYS A 308 3.43 13.69 -16.79
C LYS A 308 3.04 15.13 -16.52
N GLY A 309 1.92 15.37 -15.81
CA GLY A 309 1.46 16.69 -15.41
C GLY A 309 2.43 17.46 -14.50
N ASP A 310 3.39 16.78 -13.88
CA ASP A 310 4.46 17.43 -13.10
C ASP A 310 5.65 17.87 -13.96
N TYR A 311 6.01 17.12 -15.00
CA TYR A 311 7.13 17.48 -15.88
C TYR A 311 6.87 18.76 -16.68
N SER A 312 5.61 19.16 -16.86
CA SER A 312 5.24 20.43 -17.49
C SER A 312 5.19 21.62 -16.53
N LYS A 313 5.24 21.38 -15.21
CA LYS A 313 5.26 22.44 -14.18
C LYS A 313 6.66 22.74 -13.62
N VAL A 314 7.66 21.94 -14.00
CA VAL A 314 9.08 22.09 -13.61
C VAL A 314 9.93 22.62 -14.78
N LYS A 315 9.30 23.31 -15.75
CA LYS A 315 10.01 24.04 -16.81
C LYS A 315 9.91 25.54 -16.63
#